data_AF-A0AAD3AUS7-F1
#
_entry.id   AF-A0AAD3AUS7-F1
#
_cell.length_a   1.000
_cell.length_b   1.000
_cell.length_c   1.000
_cell.angle_alpha   90.00
_cell.angle_beta   90.00
_cell.angle_gamma   90.00
#
_symmetry.space_group_name_H-M   'P 1'
#
loop_
_entity.id
_entity.type
_entity.pdbx_description
1 polymer ?
#
loop_
_entity_poly.entity_id
_entity_poly.type
_entity_poly.pdbx_seq_one_letter_code
_entity_poly.pdbx_strand_id
1 'polypeptide(L)'
;MTEFELSKFFNIDKRTVVSWIEFYKRTGDYSSKQGVGCGRVASFTDKTLIEQYLIDHPDASALDIKEALAPDIPRSTFYDCLNRLGFSFKKKLQNI
;
A
#
# COMPACT_ATOMS: atom_id res chain seq x y z
N MET A 1 -5.66 39.97 8.19
CA MET A 1 -4.64 39.53 7.22
C MET A 1 -5.37 39.00 6.00
N THR A 2 -5.19 39.62 4.83
CA THR A 2 -5.84 39.26 3.57
C THR A 2 -5.08 38.14 2.85
N GLU A 3 -5.72 37.47 1.90
CA GLU A 3 -5.08 36.42 1.08
C GLU A 3 -3.90 36.97 0.27
N PHE A 4 -3.95 38.26 -0.09
CA PHE A 4 -2.87 38.95 -0.78
C PHE A 4 -1.67 39.23 0.15
N GLU A 5 -1.94 39.62 1.40
CA GLU A 5 -0.89 39.78 2.42
C GLU A 5 -0.21 38.45 2.74
N LEU A 6 -1.00 37.37 2.87
CA LEU A 6 -0.48 36.00 3.06
C LEU A 6 0.39 35.55 1.88
N SER A 7 -0.07 35.79 0.65
CA SER A 7 0.69 35.46 -0.57
C SER A 7 2.06 36.16 -0.60
N LYS A 8 2.10 37.46 -0.28
CA LYS A 8 3.36 38.21 -0.18
C LYS A 8 4.24 37.76 0.97
N PHE A 9 3.66 37.53 2.14
CA PHE A 9 4.41 37.14 3.33
C PHE A 9 5.08 35.78 3.17
N PHE A 10 4.35 34.79 2.62
CA PHE A 10 4.87 33.43 2.43
C PHE A 10 5.55 33.23 1.07
N ASN A 11 5.52 34.21 0.17
CA ASN A 11 6.00 34.08 -1.21
C ASN A 11 5.37 32.88 -1.95
N ILE A 12 4.06 32.73 -1.79
CA ILE A 12 3.26 31.65 -2.40
C ILE A 12 2.21 32.30 -3.30
N ASP A 13 1.88 31.66 -4.43
CA ASP A 13 0.83 32.15 -5.32
C ASP A 13 -0.51 32.32 -4.60
N LYS A 14 -1.20 33.43 -4.87
CA LYS A 14 -2.48 33.76 -4.23
C LYS A 14 -3.52 32.64 -4.40
N ARG A 15 -3.54 31.95 -5.56
CA ARG A 15 -4.49 30.85 -5.80
C ARG A 15 -4.22 29.66 -4.88
N THR A 16 -2.95 29.40 -4.57
CA THR A 16 -2.58 28.35 -3.61
C THR A 16 -3.04 28.71 -2.20
N VAL A 17 -2.85 29.96 -1.78
CA VAL A 17 -3.33 30.46 -0.48
C VAL A 17 -4.86 30.32 -0.38
N VAL A 18 -5.59 30.76 -1.41
CA VAL A 18 -7.06 30.62 -1.47
C VAL A 18 -7.47 29.14 -1.38
N SER A 19 -6.83 28.27 -2.18
CA SER A 19 -7.11 26.84 -2.21
C SER A 19 -6.90 26.18 -0.84
N TRP A 20 -5.85 26.54 -0.10
CA TRP A 20 -5.60 26.01 1.25
C TRP A 20 -6.62 26.50 2.27
N ILE A 21 -7.00 27.78 2.21
CA ILE A 21 -8.04 28.35 3.09
C ILE A 21 -9.39 27.68 2.82
N GLU A 22 -9.78 27.51 1.56
CA GLU A 22 -11.01 26.84 1.17
C GLU A 22 -11.00 25.36 1.55
N PHE A 23 -9.86 24.68 1.36
CA PHE A 23 -9.69 23.29 1.79
C PHE A 23 -9.93 23.16 3.29
N TYR A 24 -9.28 23.99 4.11
CA TYR A 24 -9.47 23.98 5.55
C TYR A 24 -10.91 24.30 5.97
N LYS A 25 -11.56 25.29 5.34
CA LYS A 25 -12.96 25.61 5.62
C LYS A 25 -13.89 24.42 5.34
N ARG A 26 -13.55 23.57 4.36
CA ARG A 26 -14.34 22.40 3.99
C ARG A 26 -14.07 21.18 4.86
N THR A 27 -12.81 20.89 5.19
CA THR A 27 -12.40 19.66 5.86
C THR A 27 -12.11 19.82 7.35
N GLY A 28 -11.88 21.06 7.81
CA GLY A 28 -11.37 21.35 9.15
C GLY A 28 -9.92 20.89 9.36
N ASP A 29 -9.20 20.56 8.29
CA ASP A 29 -7.87 19.96 8.35
C ASP A 29 -6.91 20.57 7.32
N TYR A 30 -5.63 20.70 7.69
CA TYR A 30 -4.53 21.20 6.86
C TYR A 30 -3.50 20.12 6.53
N SER A 31 -3.74 18.88 6.99
CA SER A 31 -2.82 17.77 6.78
C SER A 31 -2.56 17.58 5.29
N SER A 32 -1.28 17.50 4.93
CA SER A 32 -0.89 17.12 3.59
C SER A 32 -1.51 15.76 3.26
N LYS A 33 -1.96 15.55 2.01
CA LYS A 33 -2.35 14.21 1.55
C LYS A 33 -1.11 13.30 1.50
N GLN A 34 -0.73 12.73 2.63
CA GLN A 34 0.28 11.69 2.69
C GLN A 34 -0.25 10.47 1.92
N GLY A 35 0.58 9.87 1.07
CA GLY A 35 0.15 8.75 0.21
C GLY A 35 -0.52 9.16 -1.12
N VAL A 36 -0.35 10.39 -1.61
CA VAL A 36 -0.70 10.67 -3.02
C VAL A 36 0.24 9.90 -3.94
N GLY A 37 -0.32 9.07 -4.82
CA GLY A 37 0.46 8.18 -5.69
C GLY A 37 0.74 6.80 -5.09
N CYS A 38 -0.15 6.28 -4.24
CA CYS A 38 -0.20 4.84 -3.94
C CYS A 38 -0.16 4.10 -5.29
N GLY A 39 0.96 3.42 -5.57
CA GLY A 39 1.16 2.70 -6.82
C GLY A 39 0.07 1.64 -7.06
N ARG A 40 0.26 0.83 -8.10
CA ARG A 40 -0.72 -0.20 -8.46
C ARG A 40 -1.04 -1.09 -7.26
N VAL A 41 -2.33 -1.30 -7.00
CA VAL A 41 -2.82 -2.22 -5.96
C VAL A 41 -2.28 -3.62 -6.27
N ALA A 42 -1.83 -4.33 -5.23
CA ALA A 42 -1.31 -5.69 -5.39
C ALA A 42 -2.40 -6.62 -5.93
N SER A 43 -2.04 -7.46 -6.90
CA SER A 43 -2.97 -8.40 -7.54
C SER A 43 -3.44 -9.52 -6.62
N PHE A 44 -2.72 -9.77 -5.52
CA PHE A 44 -3.09 -10.75 -4.50
C PHE A 44 -2.85 -10.19 -3.09
N THR A 45 -3.86 -10.28 -2.22
CA THR A 45 -3.82 -9.73 -0.85
C THR A 45 -4.30 -10.69 0.24
N ASP A 46 -4.88 -11.83 -0.13
CA ASP A 46 -5.54 -12.73 0.83
C ASP A 46 -4.57 -13.67 1.54
N LYS A 47 -4.00 -13.15 2.63
CA LYS A 47 -3.09 -13.92 3.50
C LYS A 47 -3.75 -15.16 4.11
N THR A 48 -4.99 -15.00 4.57
CA THR A 48 -5.75 -16.07 5.24
C THR A 48 -5.98 -17.27 4.32
N LEU A 49 -6.20 -17.02 3.02
CA LEU A 49 -6.38 -18.06 2.03
C LEU A 49 -5.10 -18.90 1.86
N ILE A 50 -3.92 -18.25 1.86
CA ILE A 50 -2.63 -18.95 1.83
C ILE A 50 -2.41 -19.75 3.11
N GLU A 51 -2.70 -19.17 4.28
CA GLU A 51 -2.55 -19.86 5.57
C GLU A 51 -3.43 -21.11 5.63
N GLN A 52 -4.69 -21.03 5.17
CA GLN A 52 -5.59 -22.18 5.10
C GLN A 52 -5.05 -23.26 4.15
N TYR A 53 -4.60 -22.85 2.96
CA TYR A 53 -4.03 -23.80 2.00
C TYR A 53 -2.78 -24.51 2.53
N LEU A 54 -1.95 -23.81 3.32
CA LEU A 54 -0.76 -24.39 3.95
C LEU A 54 -1.11 -25.33 5.13
N ILE A 55 -2.25 -25.14 5.79
CA ILE A 55 -2.74 -26.10 6.80
C ILE A 55 -3.15 -27.40 6.11
N ASP A 56 -3.86 -27.30 4.99
CA ASP A 56 -4.36 -28.45 4.23
C ASP A 56 -3.23 -29.14 3.42
N HIS A 57 -2.20 -28.37 3.02
CA HIS A 57 -1.06 -28.81 2.24
C HIS A 57 0.27 -28.27 2.79
N PRO A 58 0.83 -28.86 3.87
CA PRO A 58 1.99 -28.33 4.58
C PRO A 58 3.28 -28.29 3.75
N ASP A 59 3.42 -29.18 2.77
CA ASP A 59 4.59 -29.27 1.89
C ASP A 59 4.38 -28.56 0.53
N ALA A 60 3.30 -27.78 0.38
CA ALA A 60 3.02 -27.08 -0.87
C ALA A 60 4.13 -26.07 -1.20
N SER A 61 4.58 -26.09 -2.44
CA SER A 61 5.48 -25.06 -2.97
C SER A 61 4.69 -23.80 -3.32
N ALA A 62 5.38 -22.65 -3.42
CA ALA A 62 4.73 -21.42 -3.88
C ALA A 62 4.16 -21.51 -5.30
N LEU A 63 4.64 -22.43 -6.12
CA LEU A 63 4.04 -22.68 -7.43
C LEU A 63 2.69 -23.40 -7.27
N ASP A 64 2.61 -24.39 -6.40
CA ASP A 64 1.37 -25.12 -6.12
C ASP A 64 0.29 -24.18 -5.56
N ILE A 65 0.68 -23.30 -4.62
CA ILE A 65 -0.21 -22.28 -4.06
C ILE A 65 -0.67 -21.31 -5.16
N LYS A 66 0.23 -20.88 -6.07
CA LYS A 66 -0.11 -19.99 -7.18
C LYS A 66 -1.10 -20.65 -8.13
N GLU A 67 -0.86 -21.89 -8.54
CA GLU A 67 -1.74 -22.59 -9.47
C GLU A 67 -3.13 -22.86 -8.85
N ALA A 68 -3.19 -23.12 -7.54
CA ALA A 68 -4.46 -23.35 -6.85
C ALA A 68 -5.25 -22.08 -6.55
N LEU A 69 -4.59 -21.01 -6.08
CA LEU A 69 -5.26 -19.82 -5.54
C LEU A 69 -5.25 -18.62 -6.49
N ALA A 70 -4.31 -18.56 -7.44
CA ALA A 70 -4.10 -17.39 -8.29
C ALA A 70 -3.49 -17.75 -9.67
N PRO A 71 -4.11 -18.64 -10.47
CA PRO A 71 -3.52 -19.14 -11.71
C PRO A 71 -3.29 -18.02 -12.74
N ASP A 72 -4.11 -16.97 -12.72
CA ASP A 72 -4.07 -15.84 -13.64
C ASP A 72 -2.94 -14.84 -13.33
N ILE A 73 -2.30 -14.94 -12.16
CA ILE A 73 -1.25 -14.00 -11.75
C ILE A 73 0.11 -14.50 -12.24
N PRO A 74 0.93 -13.65 -12.90
CA PRO A 74 2.29 -14.03 -13.27
C PRO A 74 3.10 -14.49 -12.06
N ARG A 75 3.95 -15.50 -12.26
CA ARG A 75 4.76 -16.09 -11.20
C ARG A 75 5.55 -15.03 -10.41
N SER A 76 6.26 -14.13 -11.09
CA SER A 76 7.03 -13.06 -10.42
C SER A 76 6.15 -12.22 -9.50
N THR A 77 5.00 -11.77 -10.00
CA THR A 77 4.03 -10.97 -9.24
C THR A 77 3.49 -11.72 -8.03
N PHE A 78 3.24 -13.02 -8.15
CA PHE A 78 2.77 -13.82 -7.02
C PHE A 78 3.83 -13.94 -5.92
N TYR A 79 5.10 -14.18 -6.28
CA TYR A 79 6.19 -14.23 -5.31
C TYR A 79 6.41 -12.87 -4.60
N ASP A 80 6.26 -11.76 -5.32
CA ASP A 80 6.29 -10.42 -4.72
C ASP A 80 5.13 -10.24 -3.73
N CYS A 81 3.94 -10.73 -4.06
CA CYS A 81 2.79 -10.72 -3.16
C CYS A 81 3.05 -11.57 -1.90
N LEU A 82 3.63 -12.76 -2.03
CA LEU A 82 4.01 -13.61 -0.89
C LEU A 82 4.98 -12.90 0.05
N ASN A 83 6.04 -12.30 -0.49
CA ASN A 83 7.01 -11.53 0.30
C ASN A 83 6.33 -10.36 1.02
N ARG A 84 5.43 -9.63 0.34
CA ARG A 84 4.66 -8.52 0.92
C ARG A 84 3.72 -8.97 2.04
N LEU A 85 3.16 -10.17 1.92
CA LEU A 85 2.29 -10.78 2.93
C LEU A 85 3.07 -11.41 4.10
N GLY A 86 4.40 -11.35 4.07
CA GLY A 86 5.29 -11.81 5.13
C GLY A 86 5.66 -13.29 5.06
N PHE A 87 5.34 -13.98 3.95
CA PHE A 87 5.83 -15.34 3.71
C PHE A 87 7.28 -15.28 3.23
N SER A 88 8.15 -16.04 3.89
CA SER A 88 9.55 -16.18 3.50
C SER A 88 9.90 -17.64 3.33
N PHE A 89 10.60 -17.96 2.25
CA PHE A 89 11.10 -19.31 1.96
C PHE A 89 12.33 -19.70 2.78
N LYS A 90 12.86 -18.79 3.60
CA LYS A 90 13.99 -19.10 4.47
C LYS A 90 13.49 -19.97 5.62
N LYS A 91 14.07 -21.17 5.79
CA LYS A 91 13.93 -21.94 7.03
C LYS A 91 14.32 -21.02 8.18
N LYS A 92 13.38 -20.73 9.09
CA LYS A 92 13.77 -20.20 10.40
C LYS A 92 14.59 -21.30 11.06
N LEU A 93 15.87 -21.02 11.34
CA LEU A 93 16.63 -21.85 12.27
C LEU A 93 15.77 -21.94 13.53
N GLN A 94 15.28 -23.15 13.83
CA GLN A 94 14.74 -23.41 15.16
C GLN A 94 15.92 -23.13 16.08
N ASN A 95 15.78 -22.16 16.98
CA ASN A 95 16.79 -21.90 17.99
C ASN A 95 16.97 -23.22 18.76
N ILE A 96 18.09 -23.89 18.50
CA ILE A 96 18.58 -25.05 19.27
C ILE A 96 19.23 -24.49 20.53
#